data_AF-A0A4Y3VD65-F1
#
_entry.id   AF-A0A4Y3VD65-F1
#
_cell.length_a   1.000
_cell.length_b   1.000
_cell.length_c   1.000
_cell.angle_alpha   90.00
_cell.angle_beta   90.00
_cell.angle_gamma   90.00
#
_symmetry.space_group_name_H-M   'P 1'
#
loop_
_entity.id
_entity.type
_entity.pdbx_description
1 polymer ?
#
loop_
_entity_poly.entity_id
_entity_poly.type
_entity_poly.pdbx_seq_one_letter_code
_entity_poly.pdbx_strand_id
1 'polypeptide(L)'
;MERLGTGIGWRPEIADAVERMPGIDWVEVVAENVCPGHLPDSLLRLRERGVTVVPHGVSLGLGGADRPDPARLAALAERAEALGSPLVTEHIAFVRAGGPLTASPRLEAGHLLPVPRTRDALDVLCENVRIAQDALPVPLAVENIAALISWPGEEMTEGQFLYELAERTGVRLLIDVANLHTNHVNRGEDPAKALAELPLEAIAYVHVAGGFERDGVWHDSHAHPVPRPVLDVLTDLASRVSPPGVLLERDENFPEPAELERELAEIRGALEEGRRTRAAIRVASGSTASAPATARDSADSTSEPAAPSHHASAHEPARQRLALTQAALLSALVAGTPVPEGFDRVRLGVQARALAGKRADVVAKVAPELPVILGPAYRPTFLAYAQRHPMTGGYRRDALDFAERLLLDGRPQEARARRELREWWLDRSGSAPRPRSRMARARRVLLRR
;
A
#
# COMPACT_ATOMS: atom_id res chain seq x y z
N MET A 1 -19.91 4.51 -11.11
CA MET A 1 -19.70 4.25 -9.67
C MET A 1 -20.46 5.30 -8.89
N GLU A 2 -21.16 4.89 -7.83
CA GLU A 2 -21.83 5.82 -6.93
C GLU A 2 -20.79 6.77 -6.29
N ARG A 3 -21.19 8.00 -5.99
CA ARG A 3 -20.26 8.96 -5.35
C ARG A 3 -20.12 8.58 -3.89
N LEU A 4 -18.89 8.30 -3.46
CA LEU A 4 -18.55 7.97 -2.07
C LEU A 4 -18.60 9.21 -1.16
N GLY A 5 -18.29 10.40 -1.66
CA GLY A 5 -18.25 11.61 -0.82
C GLY A 5 -16.94 11.73 -0.02
N THR A 6 -17.01 12.22 1.23
CA THR A 6 -15.82 12.40 2.08
C THR A 6 -15.76 11.30 3.13
N GLY A 7 -14.65 10.56 3.16
CA GLY A 7 -14.42 9.44 4.09
C GLY A 7 -13.19 9.64 4.94
N ILE A 8 -12.96 8.68 5.84
CA ILE A 8 -11.81 8.66 6.75
C ILE A 8 -11.28 7.24 6.89
N GLY A 9 -9.96 7.09 7.01
CA GLY A 9 -9.32 5.83 7.34
C GLY A 9 -9.78 5.32 8.71
N TRP A 10 -10.31 4.11 8.75
CA TRP A 10 -10.62 3.41 9.99
C TRP A 10 -9.36 2.71 10.51
N ARG A 11 -9.02 2.95 11.76
CA ARG A 11 -7.96 2.23 12.50
C ARG A 11 -8.53 1.80 13.85
N PRO A 12 -8.10 0.65 14.42
CA PRO A 12 -8.58 0.19 15.73
C PRO A 12 -8.52 1.27 16.82
N GLU A 13 -7.49 2.11 16.80
CA GLU A 13 -7.20 3.17 17.76
C GLU A 13 -8.23 4.32 17.75
N ILE A 14 -8.86 4.58 16.60
CA ILE A 14 -9.88 5.63 16.43
C ILE A 14 -11.25 5.06 16.05
N ALA A 15 -11.44 3.75 16.17
CA ALA A 15 -12.62 3.05 15.70
C ALA A 15 -13.93 3.62 16.28
N ASP A 16 -13.96 3.88 17.58
CA ASP A 16 -15.15 4.44 18.26
C ASP A 16 -15.42 5.90 17.87
N ALA A 17 -14.37 6.67 17.57
CA ALA A 17 -14.48 8.06 17.13
C ALA A 17 -15.06 8.11 15.71
N VAL A 18 -14.48 7.34 14.79
CA VAL A 18 -14.93 7.22 13.40
C VAL A 18 -16.36 6.69 13.34
N GLU A 19 -16.69 5.68 14.14
CA GLU A 19 -18.05 5.15 14.21
C GLU A 19 -19.05 6.24 14.61
N ARG A 20 -18.77 7.04 15.64
CA ARG A 20 -19.72 8.07 16.11
C ARG A 20 -19.71 9.35 15.27
N MET A 21 -18.80 9.47 14.31
CA MET A 21 -18.62 10.70 13.53
C MET A 21 -19.85 10.97 12.64
N PRO A 22 -20.44 12.17 12.70
CA PRO A 22 -21.59 12.52 11.88
C PRO A 22 -21.19 12.74 10.42
N GLY A 23 -22.01 12.24 9.49
CA GLY A 23 -21.85 12.50 8.05
C GLY A 23 -20.65 11.81 7.39
N ILE A 24 -20.14 10.71 7.98
CA ILE A 24 -19.19 9.81 7.31
C ILE A 24 -19.99 8.85 6.43
N ASP A 25 -19.77 8.97 5.11
CA ASP A 25 -20.46 8.16 4.09
C ASP A 25 -19.74 6.82 3.84
N TRP A 26 -18.42 6.80 4.07
CA TRP A 26 -17.58 5.62 3.84
C TRP A 26 -16.27 5.69 4.65
N VAL A 27 -15.69 4.52 4.89
CA VAL A 27 -14.39 4.36 5.54
C VAL A 27 -13.51 3.41 4.77
N GLU A 28 -12.20 3.56 4.95
CA GLU A 28 -11.22 2.63 4.42
C GLU A 28 -10.54 1.84 5.55
N VAL A 29 -10.30 0.56 5.34
CA VAL A 29 -9.57 -0.31 6.27
C VAL A 29 -8.33 -0.88 5.60
N VAL A 30 -7.22 -0.98 6.34
CA VAL A 30 -6.06 -1.76 5.87
C VAL A 30 -6.46 -3.23 5.82
N ALA A 31 -6.50 -3.81 4.62
CA ALA A 31 -7.03 -5.14 4.37
C ALA A 31 -6.33 -6.19 5.25
N GLU A 32 -5.00 -6.15 5.32
CA GLU A 32 -4.19 -7.09 6.10
C GLU A 32 -4.50 -7.09 7.60
N ASN A 33 -5.07 -6.00 8.14
CA ASN A 33 -5.46 -5.87 9.54
C ASN A 33 -6.87 -6.41 9.83
N VAL A 34 -7.63 -6.80 8.80
CA VAL A 34 -8.99 -7.32 8.94
C VAL A 34 -9.01 -8.84 8.82
N CYS A 35 -9.72 -9.49 9.74
CA CYS A 35 -10.01 -10.92 9.73
C CYS A 35 -11.43 -11.15 9.20
N PRO A 36 -11.62 -11.78 8.01
CA PRO A 36 -12.95 -12.03 7.44
C PRO A 36 -13.92 -12.74 8.39
N GLY A 37 -13.43 -13.68 9.20
CA GLY A 37 -14.23 -14.45 10.16
C GLY A 37 -14.50 -13.73 11.49
N HIS A 38 -13.90 -12.57 11.73
CA HIS A 38 -14.04 -11.81 12.96
C HIS A 38 -13.84 -10.32 12.70
N LEU A 39 -14.84 -9.70 12.05
CA LEU A 39 -14.84 -8.27 11.82
C LEU A 39 -15.00 -7.52 13.16
N PRO A 40 -14.24 -6.44 13.39
CA PRO A 40 -14.46 -5.54 14.53
C PRO A 40 -15.92 -5.04 14.63
N ASP A 41 -16.46 -4.99 15.84
CA ASP A 41 -17.87 -4.59 16.07
C ASP A 41 -18.20 -3.20 15.52
N SER A 42 -17.25 -2.26 15.57
CA SER A 42 -17.45 -0.91 15.02
C SER A 42 -17.63 -0.92 13.49
N LEU A 43 -16.92 -1.80 12.78
CA LEU A 43 -17.12 -1.98 11.34
C LEU A 43 -18.48 -2.62 11.03
N LEU A 44 -18.94 -3.56 11.86
CA LEU A 44 -20.29 -4.11 11.74
C LEU A 44 -21.35 -3.03 11.91
N ARG A 45 -21.25 -2.21 12.96
CA ARG A 45 -22.18 -1.09 13.23
C ARG A 45 -22.15 -0.01 12.14
N LEU A 46 -20.97 0.31 11.59
CA LEU A 46 -20.84 1.20 10.44
C LEU A 46 -21.59 0.64 9.22
N ARG A 47 -21.39 -0.66 8.90
CA ARG A 47 -22.07 -1.32 7.79
C ARG A 47 -23.59 -1.42 7.97
N GLU A 48 -24.06 -1.71 9.18
CA GLU A 48 -25.50 -1.73 9.52
C GLU A 48 -26.16 -0.36 9.27
N ARG A 49 -25.41 0.73 9.38
CA ARG A 49 -25.85 2.10 9.08
C ARG A 49 -25.77 2.45 7.59
N GLY A 50 -25.27 1.57 6.74
CA GLY A 50 -25.08 1.81 5.32
C GLY A 50 -23.77 2.51 4.96
N VAL A 51 -22.81 2.61 5.89
CA VAL A 51 -21.48 3.16 5.59
C VAL A 51 -20.70 2.17 4.74
N THR A 52 -20.19 2.63 3.60
CA THR A 52 -19.36 1.79 2.71
C THR A 52 -18.01 1.53 3.36
N VAL A 53 -17.51 0.29 3.30
CA VAL A 53 -16.17 -0.06 3.81
C VAL A 53 -15.32 -0.57 2.67
N VAL A 54 -14.23 0.13 2.35
CA VAL A 54 -13.29 -0.24 1.28
C VAL A 54 -12.02 -0.84 1.91
N PRO A 55 -11.62 -2.08 1.55
CA PRO A 55 -10.33 -2.61 1.95
C PRO A 55 -9.23 -2.11 1.02
N HIS A 56 -8.18 -1.59 1.65
CA HIS A 56 -6.97 -1.13 1.00
C HIS A 56 -5.80 -2.05 1.37
N GLY A 57 -5.25 -2.73 0.36
CA GLY A 57 -4.14 -3.67 0.50
C GLY A 57 -2.80 -2.97 0.47
N VAL A 58 -1.83 -3.49 1.22
CA VAL A 58 -0.47 -2.92 1.31
C VAL A 58 0.64 -3.91 0.97
N SER A 59 0.28 -5.12 0.51
CA SER A 59 1.23 -6.24 0.49
C SER A 59 1.24 -7.12 -0.77
N LEU A 60 0.40 -6.87 -1.79
CA LEU A 60 0.44 -7.67 -3.02
C LEU A 60 1.71 -7.38 -3.82
N GLY A 61 2.12 -6.11 -3.89
CA GLY A 61 3.32 -5.69 -4.60
C GLY A 61 3.18 -5.89 -6.10
N LEU A 62 2.08 -5.40 -6.68
CA LEU A 62 1.71 -5.58 -8.09
C LEU A 62 2.77 -5.07 -9.08
N GLY A 63 3.61 -4.12 -8.66
CA GLY A 63 4.73 -3.61 -9.44
C GLY A 63 5.99 -4.49 -9.45
N GLY A 64 5.98 -5.62 -8.74
CA GLY A 64 7.10 -6.57 -8.72
C GLY A 64 7.20 -7.42 -9.98
N ALA A 65 8.41 -7.89 -10.29
CA ALA A 65 8.62 -8.81 -11.41
C ALA A 65 8.06 -10.22 -11.17
N ASP A 66 7.84 -10.63 -9.92
CA ASP A 66 7.09 -11.83 -9.60
C ASP A 66 5.60 -11.62 -9.91
N ARG A 67 4.92 -12.68 -10.35
CA ARG A 67 3.45 -12.66 -10.47
C ARG A 67 2.81 -12.56 -9.07
N PRO A 68 1.64 -11.92 -8.93
CA PRO A 68 0.98 -11.81 -7.63
C PRO A 68 0.75 -13.17 -6.98
N ASP A 69 0.97 -13.25 -5.67
CA ASP A 69 0.81 -14.49 -4.90
C ASP A 69 -0.68 -14.90 -4.87
N PRO A 70 -1.06 -16.08 -5.38
CA PRO A 70 -2.44 -16.52 -5.41
C PRO A 70 -3.11 -16.60 -4.03
N ALA A 71 -2.36 -16.93 -2.98
CA ALA A 71 -2.89 -16.99 -1.62
C ALA A 71 -3.17 -15.59 -1.07
N ARG A 72 -2.34 -14.59 -1.41
CA ARG A 72 -2.60 -13.20 -1.01
C ARG A 72 -3.80 -12.62 -1.76
N LEU A 73 -3.95 -12.93 -3.04
CA LEU A 73 -5.12 -12.55 -3.84
C LEU A 73 -6.41 -13.16 -3.26
N ALA A 74 -6.42 -14.46 -2.98
CA ALA A 74 -7.56 -15.12 -2.35
C ALA A 74 -7.90 -14.49 -1.00
N ALA A 75 -6.89 -14.17 -0.18
CA ALA A 75 -7.12 -13.54 1.10
C ALA A 75 -7.64 -12.08 0.97
N LEU A 76 -7.28 -11.35 -0.08
CA LEU A 76 -7.86 -10.02 -0.36
C LEU A 76 -9.30 -10.14 -0.85
N ALA A 77 -9.59 -11.12 -1.71
CA ALA A 77 -10.94 -11.43 -2.18
C ALA A 77 -11.89 -11.75 -1.02
N GLU A 78 -11.49 -12.64 -0.11
CA GLU A 78 -12.27 -13.00 1.09
C GLU A 78 -12.61 -11.78 1.96
N ARG A 79 -11.67 -10.83 2.08
CA ARG A 79 -11.90 -9.59 2.84
C ARG A 79 -12.87 -8.66 2.14
N ALA A 80 -12.76 -8.52 0.82
CA ALA A 80 -13.70 -7.73 0.02
C ALA A 80 -15.13 -8.26 0.18
N GLU A 81 -15.31 -9.57 0.10
CA GLU A 81 -16.61 -10.23 0.28
C GLU A 81 -17.13 -10.06 1.70
N ALA A 82 -16.31 -10.31 2.72
CA ALA A 82 -16.72 -10.18 4.12
C ALA A 82 -17.18 -8.75 4.46
N LEU A 83 -16.52 -7.75 3.89
CA LEU A 83 -16.88 -6.33 4.05
C LEU A 83 -18.05 -5.90 3.16
N GLY A 84 -18.42 -6.70 2.15
CA GLY A 84 -19.40 -6.30 1.12
C GLY A 84 -18.93 -5.08 0.35
N SER A 85 -17.62 -4.98 0.11
CA SER A 85 -17.01 -3.78 -0.48
C SER A 85 -17.36 -3.66 -1.97
N PRO A 86 -17.58 -2.44 -2.51
CA PRO A 86 -17.82 -2.24 -3.93
C PRO A 86 -16.54 -2.33 -4.79
N LEU A 87 -15.36 -2.25 -4.18
CA LEU A 87 -14.06 -2.33 -4.84
C LEU A 87 -12.96 -2.69 -3.83
N VAL A 88 -11.75 -3.00 -4.30
CA VAL A 88 -10.55 -3.09 -3.46
C VAL A 88 -9.46 -2.20 -4.02
N THR A 89 -8.53 -1.76 -3.17
CA THR A 89 -7.39 -0.95 -3.60
C THR A 89 -6.05 -1.57 -3.22
N GLU A 90 -5.01 -1.24 -3.98
CA GLU A 90 -3.60 -1.59 -3.73
C GLU A 90 -2.71 -0.51 -4.34
N HIS A 91 -1.44 -0.53 -4.02
CA HIS A 91 -0.40 0.33 -4.55
C HIS A 91 0.26 -0.20 -5.81
N ILE A 92 0.71 0.75 -6.62
CA ILE A 92 1.68 0.53 -7.69
C ILE A 92 3.08 0.53 -7.06
N ALA A 93 3.38 -0.56 -6.35
CA ALA A 93 4.65 -0.75 -5.68
C ALA A 93 5.18 -2.17 -5.88
N PHE A 94 6.49 -2.33 -5.72
CA PHE A 94 7.07 -3.63 -5.46
C PHE A 94 7.54 -3.68 -4.00
N VAL A 95 7.39 -4.84 -3.36
CA VAL A 95 7.78 -5.02 -1.95
C VAL A 95 8.79 -6.15 -1.75
N ARG A 96 8.97 -6.99 -2.78
CA ARG A 96 9.89 -8.14 -2.81
C ARG A 96 10.57 -8.21 -4.16
N ALA A 97 11.75 -8.81 -4.18
CA ALA A 97 12.49 -9.14 -5.39
C ALA A 97 13.45 -10.32 -5.14
N GLY A 98 14.03 -10.84 -6.22
CA GLY A 98 14.94 -11.98 -6.18
C GLY A 98 14.24 -13.30 -6.55
N GLY A 99 14.79 -14.43 -6.08
CA GLY A 99 14.18 -15.74 -6.29
C GLY A 99 14.49 -16.38 -7.65
N PRO A 100 13.60 -17.26 -8.17
CA PRO A 100 13.87 -18.06 -9.36
C PRO A 100 14.20 -17.24 -10.61
N LEU A 101 13.54 -16.08 -10.80
CA LEU A 101 13.79 -15.23 -11.96
C LEU A 101 15.25 -14.75 -12.01
N THR A 102 15.84 -14.38 -10.88
CA THR A 102 17.20 -13.83 -10.83
C THR A 102 18.26 -14.82 -10.37
N ALA A 103 17.87 -16.05 -10.01
CA ALA A 103 18.71 -17.01 -9.30
C ALA A 103 19.38 -16.42 -8.04
N SER A 104 18.69 -15.53 -7.32
CA SER A 104 19.18 -14.88 -6.09
C SER A 104 18.28 -15.21 -4.89
N PRO A 105 18.73 -14.96 -3.64
CA PRO A 105 17.85 -15.03 -2.48
C PRO A 105 16.62 -14.14 -2.66
N ARG A 106 15.48 -14.56 -2.11
CA ARG A 106 14.29 -13.70 -1.99
C ARG A 106 14.54 -12.65 -0.92
N LEU A 107 14.26 -11.41 -1.25
CA LEU A 107 14.39 -10.25 -0.37
C LEU A 107 13.03 -9.57 -0.21
N GLU A 108 12.80 -8.99 0.97
CA GLU A 108 11.60 -8.22 1.27
C GLU A 108 11.98 -6.88 1.89
N ALA A 109 11.37 -5.81 1.38
CA ALA A 109 11.60 -4.45 1.86
C ALA A 109 10.89 -4.17 3.19
N GLY A 110 9.79 -4.90 3.46
CA GLY A 110 8.85 -4.60 4.55
C GLY A 110 8.00 -3.34 4.29
N HIS A 111 8.21 -2.65 3.18
CA HIS A 111 7.51 -1.43 2.83
C HIS A 111 7.44 -1.27 1.31
N LEU A 112 6.56 -0.37 0.85
CA LEU A 112 6.37 -0.05 -0.55
C LEU A 112 7.65 0.57 -1.14
N LEU A 113 8.02 0.12 -2.34
CA LEU A 113 9.11 0.71 -3.13
C LEU A 113 8.60 1.10 -4.52
N PRO A 114 9.12 2.21 -5.08
CA PRO A 114 8.65 2.75 -6.36
C PRO A 114 8.97 1.80 -7.51
N VAL A 115 8.09 1.73 -8.50
CA VAL A 115 8.30 0.96 -9.73
C VAL A 115 9.04 1.84 -10.76
N PRO A 116 9.99 1.31 -11.56
CA PRO A 116 10.56 2.08 -12.65
C PRO A 116 9.49 2.41 -13.69
N ARG A 117 9.37 3.68 -14.10
CA ARG A 117 8.40 4.12 -15.13
C ARG A 117 8.94 3.84 -16.55
N THR A 118 9.18 2.57 -16.85
CA THR A 118 9.65 2.08 -18.16
C THR A 118 8.58 1.24 -18.87
N ARG A 119 8.69 1.05 -20.19
CA ARG A 119 7.78 0.20 -20.97
C ARG A 119 7.80 -1.24 -20.47
N ASP A 120 8.99 -1.78 -20.17
CA ASP A 120 9.15 -3.12 -19.60
C ASP A 120 8.40 -3.28 -18.28
N ALA A 121 8.51 -2.30 -17.38
CA ALA A 121 7.86 -2.34 -16.09
C ALA A 121 6.34 -2.18 -16.21
N LEU A 122 5.89 -1.30 -17.10
CA LEU A 122 4.48 -1.13 -17.41
C LEU A 122 3.86 -2.42 -17.97
N ASP A 123 4.53 -3.11 -18.88
CA ASP A 123 4.06 -4.38 -19.45
C ASP A 123 3.87 -5.45 -18.36
N VAL A 124 4.86 -5.58 -17.47
CA VAL A 124 4.80 -6.52 -16.34
C VAL A 124 3.70 -6.14 -15.36
N LEU A 125 3.58 -4.85 -15.01
CA LEU A 125 2.53 -4.34 -14.14
C LEU A 125 1.14 -4.59 -14.75
N CYS A 126 0.96 -4.38 -16.06
CA CYS A 126 -0.29 -4.67 -16.76
C CYS A 126 -0.66 -6.16 -16.67
N GLU A 127 0.30 -7.07 -16.85
CA GLU A 127 0.06 -8.51 -16.66
C GLU A 127 -0.35 -8.81 -15.22
N ASN A 128 0.37 -8.27 -14.23
CA ASN A 128 0.09 -8.51 -12.82
C ASN A 128 -1.27 -7.93 -12.39
N VAL A 129 -1.65 -6.76 -12.89
CA VAL A 129 -2.96 -6.12 -12.64
C VAL A 129 -4.08 -6.97 -13.22
N ARG A 130 -3.94 -7.51 -14.45
CA ARG A 130 -4.94 -8.41 -15.04
C ARG A 130 -5.10 -9.70 -14.21
N ILE A 131 -3.99 -10.31 -13.78
CA ILE A 131 -4.03 -11.48 -12.87
C ILE A 131 -4.80 -11.15 -11.59
N ALA A 132 -4.57 -9.96 -11.02
CA ALA A 132 -5.28 -9.53 -9.82
C ALA A 132 -6.77 -9.28 -10.09
N GLN A 133 -7.12 -8.59 -11.17
CA GLN A 133 -8.52 -8.35 -11.57
C GLN A 133 -9.28 -9.65 -11.80
N ASP A 134 -8.66 -10.66 -12.43
CA ASP A 134 -9.28 -11.97 -12.67
C ASP A 134 -9.53 -12.75 -11.38
N ALA A 135 -8.72 -12.52 -10.34
CA ALA A 135 -8.83 -13.22 -9.06
C ALA A 135 -9.73 -12.53 -8.03
N LEU A 136 -10.04 -11.24 -8.23
CA LEU A 136 -10.79 -10.43 -7.28
C LEU A 136 -12.28 -10.40 -7.63
N PRO A 137 -13.18 -10.47 -6.63
CA PRO A 137 -14.62 -10.54 -6.86
C PRO A 137 -15.24 -9.17 -7.19
N VAL A 138 -14.45 -8.09 -7.09
CA VAL A 138 -14.87 -6.70 -7.26
C VAL A 138 -13.77 -5.92 -7.99
N PRO A 139 -14.09 -4.76 -8.60
CA PRO A 139 -13.10 -3.94 -9.28
C PRO A 139 -11.88 -3.59 -8.41
N LEU A 140 -10.71 -3.59 -9.06
CA LEU A 140 -9.45 -3.14 -8.46
C LEU A 140 -9.22 -1.66 -8.81
N ALA A 141 -8.82 -0.86 -7.83
CA ALA A 141 -8.14 0.41 -8.06
C ALA A 141 -6.68 0.34 -7.59
N VAL A 142 -5.80 1.06 -8.28
CA VAL A 142 -4.37 1.10 -7.94
C VAL A 142 -3.87 2.50 -7.62
N GLU A 143 -2.97 2.60 -6.65
CA GLU A 143 -2.51 3.84 -6.04
C GLU A 143 -1.08 4.24 -6.42
N ASN A 144 -0.87 5.53 -6.70
CA ASN A 144 0.47 6.10 -6.85
C ASN A 144 1.14 6.29 -5.48
N ILE A 145 2.44 6.03 -5.38
CA ILE A 145 3.16 6.10 -4.11
C ILE A 145 4.10 7.30 -4.04
N ALA A 146 4.36 7.78 -2.83
CA ALA A 146 5.51 8.62 -2.54
C ALA A 146 6.82 7.87 -2.79
N ALA A 147 7.78 8.55 -3.41
CA ALA A 147 9.08 7.99 -3.74
C ALA A 147 10.21 8.92 -3.31
N LEU A 148 11.15 8.40 -2.53
CA LEU A 148 12.38 9.11 -2.16
C LEU A 148 13.49 8.97 -3.21
N ILE A 149 13.39 7.96 -4.07
CA ILE A 149 14.40 7.63 -5.07
C ILE A 149 13.78 7.67 -6.47
N SER A 150 14.58 8.10 -7.44
CA SER A 150 14.23 8.03 -8.86
C SER A 150 14.93 6.84 -9.49
N TRP A 151 14.21 6.12 -10.35
CA TRP A 151 14.81 5.06 -11.16
C TRP A 151 15.64 5.67 -12.29
N PRO A 152 16.84 5.15 -12.58
CA PRO A 152 17.57 5.55 -13.77
C PRO A 152 16.82 5.06 -15.02
N GLY A 153 16.77 5.91 -16.05
CA GLY A 153 16.17 5.56 -17.33
C GLY A 153 14.63 5.53 -17.33
N GLU A 154 13.96 6.31 -16.48
CA GLU A 154 12.51 6.52 -16.60
C GLU A 154 12.16 7.09 -17.97
N GLU A 155 11.10 6.53 -18.57
CA GLU A 155 10.70 6.79 -19.95
C GLU A 155 9.37 7.54 -20.07
N MET A 156 8.65 7.64 -18.94
CA MET A 156 7.32 8.21 -18.82
C MET A 156 7.26 9.08 -17.55
N THR A 157 6.43 10.12 -17.59
CA THR A 157 6.03 10.85 -16.39
C THR A 157 5.06 9.98 -15.54
N GLU A 158 4.75 10.43 -14.31
CA GLU A 158 3.77 9.74 -13.45
C GLU A 158 2.40 9.67 -14.13
N GLY A 159 1.92 10.80 -14.64
CA GLY A 159 0.62 10.87 -15.30
C GLY A 159 0.54 9.99 -16.55
N GLN A 160 1.58 9.99 -17.40
CA GLN A 160 1.65 9.10 -18.57
C GLN A 160 1.65 7.61 -18.18
N PHE A 161 2.42 7.24 -17.14
CA PHE A 161 2.49 5.86 -16.67
C PHE A 161 1.13 5.37 -16.14
N LEU A 162 0.44 6.21 -15.36
CA LEU A 162 -0.89 5.91 -14.83
C LEU A 162 -1.95 5.88 -15.93
N TYR A 163 -1.86 6.78 -16.91
CA TYR A 163 -2.75 6.80 -18.08
C TYR A 163 -2.66 5.51 -18.88
N GLU A 164 -1.45 5.13 -19.28
CA GLU A 164 -1.22 3.92 -20.06
C GLU A 164 -1.62 2.65 -19.29
N LEU A 165 -1.38 2.61 -17.97
CA LEU A 165 -1.82 1.49 -17.14
C LEU A 165 -3.34 1.34 -17.16
N ALA A 166 -4.07 2.43 -16.89
CA ALA A 166 -5.53 2.43 -16.87
C ALA A 166 -6.11 2.12 -18.25
N GLU A 167 -5.55 2.69 -19.32
CA GLU A 167 -5.98 2.44 -20.70
C GLU A 167 -5.82 0.97 -21.09
N ARG A 168 -4.68 0.35 -20.76
CA ARG A 168 -4.37 -1.03 -21.16
C ARG A 168 -5.10 -2.09 -20.34
N THR A 169 -5.50 -1.79 -19.11
CA THR A 169 -6.05 -2.79 -18.16
C THR A 169 -7.48 -2.51 -17.73
N GLY A 170 -7.99 -1.30 -17.95
CA GLY A 170 -9.27 -0.85 -17.40
C GLY A 170 -9.29 -0.72 -15.87
N VAL A 171 -8.12 -0.81 -15.20
CA VAL A 171 -8.02 -0.66 -13.75
C VAL A 171 -8.44 0.75 -13.33
N ARG A 172 -9.06 0.87 -12.15
CA ARG A 172 -9.37 2.19 -11.59
C ARG A 172 -8.13 2.78 -10.93
N LEU A 173 -8.13 4.09 -10.69
CA LEU A 173 -7.01 4.78 -10.05
C LEU A 173 -7.43 5.33 -8.69
N LEU A 174 -6.67 4.99 -7.65
CA LEU A 174 -6.66 5.73 -6.39
C LEU A 174 -5.56 6.78 -6.51
N ILE A 175 -5.91 8.07 -6.48
CA ILE A 175 -4.90 9.13 -6.59
C ILE A 175 -4.63 9.69 -5.21
N ASP A 176 -3.42 9.52 -4.72
CA ASP A 176 -2.97 10.17 -3.50
C ASP A 176 -2.29 11.50 -3.83
N VAL A 177 -2.95 12.60 -3.46
CA VAL A 177 -2.43 13.95 -3.68
C VAL A 177 -1.31 14.33 -2.69
N ALA A 178 -1.25 13.68 -1.52
CA ALA A 178 -0.11 13.81 -0.60
C ALA A 178 1.12 13.14 -1.20
N ASN A 179 0.96 12.01 -1.90
CA ASN A 179 2.05 11.39 -2.66
C ASN A 179 2.54 12.26 -3.82
N LEU A 180 1.63 12.91 -4.56
CA LEU A 180 2.02 13.89 -5.60
C LEU A 180 2.83 15.05 -5.01
N HIS A 181 2.40 15.61 -3.88
CA HIS A 181 3.15 16.67 -3.19
C HIS A 181 4.52 16.17 -2.68
N THR A 182 4.56 14.96 -2.11
CA THR A 182 5.81 14.34 -1.66
C THR A 182 6.79 14.16 -2.81
N ASN A 183 6.31 13.70 -3.98
CA ASN A 183 7.12 13.54 -5.18
C ASN A 183 7.60 14.88 -5.74
N HIS A 184 6.80 15.94 -5.61
CA HIS A 184 7.24 17.31 -5.93
C HIS A 184 8.43 17.74 -5.09
N VAL A 185 8.33 17.66 -3.76
CA VAL A 185 9.40 18.10 -2.85
C VAL A 185 10.64 17.20 -2.99
N ASN A 186 10.47 15.88 -3.06
CA ASN A 186 11.59 14.94 -3.03
C ASN A 186 12.28 14.75 -4.38
N ARG A 187 11.55 14.84 -5.49
CA ARG A 187 12.03 14.50 -6.84
C ARG A 187 11.92 15.64 -7.84
N GLY A 188 11.33 16.78 -7.47
CA GLY A 188 11.13 17.93 -8.36
C GLY A 188 10.05 17.69 -9.42
N GLU A 189 9.15 16.72 -9.21
CA GLU A 189 8.05 16.46 -10.14
C GLU A 189 6.99 17.56 -10.05
N ASP A 190 6.24 17.79 -11.12
CA ASP A 190 5.19 18.81 -11.16
C ASP A 190 3.81 18.15 -10.96
N PRO A 191 3.15 18.36 -9.81
CA PRO A 191 1.82 17.81 -9.57
C PRO A 191 0.79 18.26 -10.59
N ALA A 192 0.84 19.52 -11.04
CA ALA A 192 -0.12 20.06 -11.99
C ALA A 192 0.02 19.40 -13.37
N LYS A 193 1.26 19.05 -13.75
CA LYS A 193 1.55 18.25 -14.95
C LYS A 193 1.04 16.82 -14.81
N ALA A 194 1.33 16.15 -13.69
CA ALA A 194 0.83 14.80 -13.43
C ALA A 194 -0.70 14.77 -13.54
N LEU A 195 -1.40 15.69 -12.86
CA LEU A 195 -2.86 15.84 -12.92
C LEU A 195 -3.41 16.16 -14.32
N ALA A 196 -2.62 16.78 -15.20
CA ALA A 196 -3.03 17.08 -16.58
C ALA A 196 -3.01 15.86 -17.49
N GLU A 197 -2.16 14.88 -17.16
CA GLU A 197 -1.94 13.68 -17.96
C GLU A 197 -2.78 12.48 -17.45
N LEU A 198 -3.41 12.58 -16.28
CA LEU A 198 -4.24 11.52 -15.71
C LEU A 198 -5.53 11.25 -16.51
N PRO A 199 -5.97 9.98 -16.63
CA PRO A 199 -7.30 9.62 -17.10
C PRO A 199 -8.32 9.88 -15.98
N LEU A 200 -8.84 11.10 -15.90
CA LEU A 200 -9.69 11.56 -14.78
C LEU A 200 -10.97 10.69 -14.59
N GLU A 201 -11.47 10.09 -15.66
CA GLU A 201 -12.59 9.16 -15.65
C GLU A 201 -12.27 7.80 -15.01
N ALA A 202 -10.99 7.43 -14.89
CA ALA A 202 -10.53 6.20 -14.24
C ALA A 202 -10.43 6.34 -12.71
N ILE A 203 -10.47 7.57 -12.17
CA ILE A 203 -10.33 7.82 -10.73
C ILE A 203 -11.47 7.12 -9.97
N ALA A 204 -11.12 6.25 -9.02
CA ALA A 204 -12.02 5.65 -8.06
C ALA A 204 -12.29 6.62 -6.91
N TYR A 205 -11.22 7.03 -6.21
CA TYR A 205 -11.26 8.03 -5.16
C TYR A 205 -9.85 8.61 -4.95
N VAL A 206 -9.74 9.52 -3.99
CA VAL A 206 -8.52 10.29 -3.73
C VAL A 206 -8.11 10.13 -2.28
N HIS A 207 -6.82 9.93 -2.03
CA HIS A 207 -6.21 10.00 -0.71
C HIS A 207 -5.67 11.40 -0.42
N VAL A 208 -5.85 11.81 0.83
CA VAL A 208 -5.30 13.03 1.39
C VAL A 208 -4.71 12.67 2.74
N ALA A 209 -3.40 12.84 2.86
CA ALA A 209 -2.68 12.61 4.10
C ALA A 209 -1.83 13.83 4.46
N GLY A 210 -1.33 13.83 5.69
CA GLY A 210 -0.36 14.83 6.13
C GLY A 210 1.05 14.27 6.29
N GLY A 211 2.00 15.18 6.27
CA GLY A 211 3.43 14.90 6.32
C GLY A 211 4.19 16.09 6.85
N PHE A 212 5.51 15.96 6.91
CA PHE A 212 6.38 17.03 7.35
C PHE A 212 7.69 17.02 6.57
N GLU A 213 8.29 18.19 6.42
CA GLU A 213 9.63 18.31 5.86
C GLU A 213 10.68 18.22 6.98
N ARG A 214 11.74 17.47 6.73
CA ARG A 214 12.93 17.43 7.58
C ARG A 214 14.17 17.30 6.72
N ASP A 215 15.15 18.16 6.98
CA ASP A 215 16.45 18.13 6.31
C ASP A 215 16.35 18.15 4.77
N GLY A 216 15.36 18.89 4.22
CA GLY A 216 15.11 18.99 2.76
C GLY A 216 14.44 17.76 2.15
N VAL A 217 13.89 16.86 2.98
CA VAL A 217 13.16 15.66 2.55
C VAL A 217 11.76 15.71 3.13
N TRP A 218 10.75 15.55 2.28
CA TRP A 218 9.38 15.36 2.72
C TRP A 218 9.16 13.94 3.20
N HIS A 219 8.66 13.83 4.42
CA HIS A 219 8.26 12.58 5.05
C HIS A 219 6.74 12.49 5.02
N ASP A 220 6.26 11.64 4.13
CA ASP A 220 4.88 11.22 4.13
C ASP A 220 4.66 10.24 5.28
N SER A 221 3.97 10.70 6.31
CA SER A 221 3.96 10.06 7.64
C SER A 221 2.57 9.64 8.09
N HIS A 222 1.53 10.21 7.48
CA HIS A 222 0.14 10.00 7.84
C HIS A 222 -0.16 10.25 9.33
N ALA A 223 0.74 10.98 10.02
CA ALA A 223 0.71 11.23 11.46
C ALA A 223 0.61 12.72 11.82
N HIS A 224 0.56 13.57 10.79
CA HIS A 224 0.53 15.04 10.91
C HIS A 224 -0.70 15.61 10.19
N PRO A 225 -1.23 16.77 10.62
CA PRO A 225 -2.33 17.44 9.94
C PRO A 225 -2.08 17.63 8.43
N VAL A 226 -3.15 17.62 7.63
CA VAL A 226 -3.04 17.86 6.18
C VAL A 226 -2.53 19.28 5.93
N PRO A 227 -1.37 19.46 5.29
CA PRO A 227 -0.80 20.77 5.08
C PRO A 227 -1.44 21.47 3.87
N ARG A 228 -1.41 22.80 3.86
CA ARG A 228 -2.02 23.61 2.78
C ARG A 228 -1.55 23.21 1.36
N PRO A 229 -0.26 22.94 1.10
CA PRO A 229 0.18 22.49 -0.23
C PRO A 229 -0.52 21.23 -0.74
N VAL A 230 -0.87 20.28 0.14
CA VAL A 230 -1.61 19.08 -0.25
C VAL A 230 -3.07 19.43 -0.60
N LEU A 231 -3.69 20.32 0.18
CA LEU A 231 -5.03 20.85 -0.12
C LEU A 231 -5.05 21.65 -1.43
N ASP A 232 -3.97 22.34 -1.79
CA ASP A 232 -3.86 23.06 -3.05
C ASP A 232 -3.80 22.08 -4.25
N VAL A 233 -3.08 20.95 -4.14
CA VAL A 233 -3.10 19.89 -5.16
C VAL A 233 -4.50 19.27 -5.28
N LEU A 234 -5.18 19.02 -4.15
CA LEU A 234 -6.57 18.55 -4.15
C LEU A 234 -7.50 19.56 -4.84
N THR A 235 -7.31 20.85 -4.60
CA THR A 235 -8.08 21.94 -5.21
C THR A 235 -7.88 21.98 -6.73
N ASP A 236 -6.64 21.80 -7.21
CA ASP A 236 -6.34 21.69 -8.64
C ASP A 236 -7.04 20.47 -9.26
N LEU A 237 -6.93 19.28 -8.65
CA LEU A 237 -7.65 18.09 -9.13
C LEU A 237 -9.17 18.33 -9.17
N ALA A 238 -9.74 18.94 -8.13
CA ALA A 238 -11.17 19.27 -8.05
C ALA A 238 -11.61 20.31 -9.10
N SER A 239 -10.69 21.16 -9.56
CA SER A 239 -10.92 22.09 -10.66
C SER A 239 -11.04 21.40 -12.02
N ARG A 240 -10.50 20.19 -12.15
CA ARG A 240 -10.51 19.41 -13.39
C ARG A 240 -11.68 18.42 -13.42
N VAL A 241 -11.92 17.72 -12.30
CA VAL A 241 -12.96 16.70 -12.15
C VAL A 241 -13.64 16.79 -10.79
N SER A 242 -14.86 16.29 -10.65
CA SER A 242 -15.43 16.05 -9.31
C SER A 242 -15.03 14.64 -8.90
N PRO A 243 -14.04 14.45 -8.03
CA PRO A 243 -13.61 13.10 -7.64
C PRO A 243 -14.80 12.35 -7.03
N PRO A 244 -14.95 11.04 -7.29
CA PRO A 244 -16.08 10.28 -6.74
C PRO A 244 -16.05 10.18 -5.22
N GLY A 245 -14.85 10.13 -4.63
CA GLY A 245 -14.63 10.19 -3.18
C GLY A 245 -13.27 10.79 -2.83
N VAL A 246 -13.15 11.30 -1.60
CA VAL A 246 -11.89 11.74 -1.00
C VAL A 246 -11.81 11.21 0.43
N LEU A 247 -10.70 10.57 0.78
CA LEU A 247 -10.45 10.00 2.09
C LEU A 247 -9.36 10.81 2.82
N LEU A 248 -9.58 11.12 4.09
CA LEU A 248 -8.52 11.51 5.01
C LEU A 248 -7.80 10.25 5.51
N GLU A 249 -6.50 10.16 5.27
CA GLU A 249 -5.65 9.11 5.81
C GLU A 249 -4.87 9.58 7.05
N ARG A 250 -5.09 8.89 8.16
CA ARG A 250 -4.43 9.08 9.46
C ARG A 250 -4.07 7.70 10.00
N ASP A 251 -2.79 7.39 10.07
CA ASP A 251 -2.30 6.05 10.47
C ASP A 251 -1.68 6.00 11.85
N GLU A 252 -1.15 7.12 12.32
CA GLU A 252 -0.48 7.23 13.60
C GLU A 252 -0.77 8.60 14.22
N ASN A 253 -0.35 8.80 15.49
CA ASN A 253 -0.50 10.06 16.22
C ASN A 253 -1.92 10.64 16.11
N PHE A 254 -2.90 9.80 16.44
CA PHE A 254 -4.32 10.14 16.32
C PHE A 254 -4.69 11.32 17.23
N PRO A 255 -5.14 12.46 16.67
CA PRO A 255 -5.57 13.60 17.47
C PRO A 255 -6.99 13.36 18.04
N GLU A 256 -7.46 14.31 18.82
CA GLU A 256 -8.84 14.29 19.31
C GLU A 256 -9.84 14.29 18.15
N PRO A 257 -11.02 13.64 18.28
CA PRO A 257 -11.99 13.50 17.19
C PRO A 257 -12.39 14.83 16.52
N ALA A 258 -12.52 15.89 17.31
CA ALA A 258 -12.86 17.22 16.81
C ALA A 258 -11.80 17.81 15.87
N GLU A 259 -10.55 17.37 15.94
CA GLU A 259 -9.49 17.76 14.99
C GLU A 259 -9.65 17.05 13.65
N LEU A 260 -9.91 15.74 13.67
CA LEU A 260 -10.22 14.98 12.45
C LEU A 260 -11.44 15.55 11.72
N GLU A 261 -12.48 15.95 12.45
CA GLU A 261 -13.65 16.61 11.88
C GLU A 261 -13.32 17.96 11.21
N ARG A 262 -12.37 18.73 11.77
CA ARG A 262 -11.88 19.97 11.16
C ARG A 262 -11.10 19.68 9.88
N GLU A 263 -10.20 18.71 9.88
CA GLU A 263 -9.45 18.30 8.68
C GLU A 263 -10.41 17.86 7.56
N LEU A 264 -11.44 17.08 7.89
CA LEU A 264 -12.49 16.70 6.92
C LEU A 264 -13.28 17.91 6.39
N ALA A 265 -13.50 18.94 7.22
CA ALA A 265 -14.12 20.19 6.79
C ALA A 265 -13.22 20.99 5.84
N GLU A 266 -11.91 21.02 6.10
CA GLU A 266 -10.92 21.66 5.22
C GLU A 266 -10.84 20.97 3.85
N ILE A 267 -10.86 19.62 3.83
CA ILE A 267 -10.94 18.81 2.60
C ILE A 267 -12.21 19.18 1.81
N ARG A 268 -13.38 19.25 2.47
CA ARG A 268 -14.63 19.69 1.83
C ARG A 268 -14.52 21.11 1.27
N GLY A 269 -13.83 22.00 1.98
CA GLY A 269 -13.55 23.38 1.56
C GLY A 269 -12.73 23.45 0.26
N ALA A 270 -11.64 22.68 0.19
CA ALA A 270 -10.78 22.57 -1.00
C ALA A 270 -11.55 22.02 -2.21
N LEU A 271 -12.39 21.00 -2.02
CA LEU A 271 -13.25 20.45 -3.07
C LEU A 271 -14.26 21.47 -3.62
N GLU A 272 -14.83 22.30 -2.74
CA GLU A 272 -15.77 23.34 -3.13
C GLU A 272 -15.07 24.49 -3.86
N GLU A 273 -13.86 24.86 -3.41
CA GLU A 273 -13.01 25.83 -4.10
C GLU A 273 -12.67 25.38 -5.52
N GLY A 274 -12.19 24.14 -5.69
CA GLY A 274 -11.90 23.58 -7.01
C GLY A 274 -13.15 23.55 -7.91
N ARG A 275 -14.31 23.16 -7.36
CA ARG A 275 -15.59 23.18 -8.10
C ARG A 275 -15.97 24.58 -8.58
N ARG A 276 -15.78 25.61 -7.75
CA ARG A 276 -16.03 27.01 -8.12
C ARG A 276 -15.08 27.45 -9.24
N THR A 277 -13.80 27.11 -9.15
CA THR A 277 -12.81 27.37 -10.21
C THR A 277 -13.22 26.71 -11.53
N ARG A 278 -13.64 25.44 -11.50
CA ARG A 278 -14.13 24.73 -12.70
C ARG A 278 -15.35 25.41 -13.32
N ALA A 279 -16.30 25.84 -12.49
CA ALA A 279 -17.50 26.53 -12.96
C ALA A 279 -17.14 27.87 -13.62
N ALA A 280 -16.22 28.64 -13.02
CA ALA A 280 -15.73 29.90 -13.59
C ALA A 280 -15.02 29.69 -14.94
N ILE A 281 -14.17 28.67 -15.06
CA ILE A 281 -13.50 28.32 -16.32
C ILE A 281 -14.53 27.97 -17.41
N ARG A 282 -15.56 27.18 -17.09
CA ARG A 282 -16.63 26.82 -18.04
C ARG A 282 -17.39 28.05 -18.54
N VAL A 283 -17.75 28.96 -17.63
CA VAL A 283 -18.42 30.23 -17.99
C VAL A 283 -17.52 31.08 -18.89
N ALA A 284 -16.24 31.24 -18.55
CA ALA A 284 -15.29 32.02 -19.33
C ALA A 284 -15.02 31.43 -20.73
N SER A 285 -15.05 30.10 -20.86
CA SER A 285 -14.84 29.40 -22.14
C SER A 285 -16.04 29.42 -23.10
N GLY A 286 -17.19 29.98 -22.69
CA GLY A 286 -18.43 29.95 -23.48
C GLY A 286 -19.02 28.54 -23.68
N SER A 287 -18.47 27.53 -23.01
CA SER A 287 -18.92 26.14 -23.12
C SER A 287 -20.21 25.93 -22.33
N THR A 288 -21.34 26.10 -23.01
CA THR A 288 -22.65 25.62 -22.54
C THR A 288 -22.85 24.17 -22.97
N ALA A 289 -22.01 23.26 -22.45
CA ALA A 289 -22.22 21.83 -22.68
C ALA A 289 -23.42 21.34 -21.86
N SER A 290 -24.56 21.12 -22.53
CA SER A 290 -25.61 20.24 -22.02
C SER A 290 -25.05 18.83 -21.84
N ALA A 291 -25.56 18.11 -20.83
CA ALA A 291 -25.24 16.70 -20.59
C ALA A 291 -25.31 15.87 -21.89
N PRO A 292 -24.46 14.84 -22.08
CA PRO A 292 -24.66 13.92 -23.18
C PRO A 292 -25.93 13.11 -22.88
N ALA A 293 -26.96 13.32 -23.69
CA ALA A 293 -28.11 12.45 -23.75
C ALA A 293 -27.68 11.09 -24.31
N THR A 294 -28.10 10.04 -23.61
CA THR A 294 -28.10 8.64 -24.04
C THR A 294 -28.82 8.48 -25.38
N ALA A 295 -28.13 7.89 -26.37
CA ALA A 295 -28.63 6.88 -27.32
C ALA A 295 -27.78 6.87 -28.60
N ARG A 296 -27.25 5.71 -28.97
CA ARG A 296 -27.66 5.01 -30.20
C ARG A 296 -27.00 3.63 -30.34
N ASP A 297 -27.89 2.68 -30.59
CA ASP A 297 -27.84 1.54 -31.49
C ASP A 297 -26.68 0.54 -31.39
N SER A 298 -27.06 -0.58 -30.77
CA SER A 298 -26.65 -1.94 -31.08
C SER A 298 -26.52 -2.21 -32.59
N ALA A 299 -25.31 -2.50 -33.02
CA ALA A 299 -25.06 -3.33 -34.19
C ALA A 299 -24.42 -4.64 -33.70
N ASP A 300 -25.17 -5.71 -33.93
CA ASP A 300 -24.83 -7.10 -33.69
C ASP A 300 -23.60 -7.49 -34.53
N SER A 301 -22.50 -7.85 -33.87
CA SER A 301 -21.45 -8.64 -34.50
C SER A 301 -21.05 -9.75 -33.54
N THR A 302 -21.58 -10.93 -33.80
CA THR A 302 -21.14 -12.20 -33.20
C THR A 302 -19.67 -12.42 -33.54
N SER A 303 -18.78 -12.23 -32.58
CA SER A 303 -17.43 -12.77 -32.61
C SER A 303 -17.36 -13.98 -31.68
N GLU A 304 -16.98 -15.12 -32.25
CA GLU A 304 -16.73 -16.37 -31.54
C GLU A 304 -15.64 -16.20 -30.46
N PRO A 305 -15.69 -16.98 -29.37
CA PRO A 305 -14.64 -16.93 -28.36
C PRO A 305 -13.35 -17.53 -28.92
N ALA A 306 -12.35 -16.67 -29.11
CA ALA A 306 -10.99 -17.10 -29.38
C ALA A 306 -10.44 -17.89 -28.18
N ALA A 307 -9.93 -19.09 -28.45
CA ALA A 307 -9.25 -19.96 -27.50
C ALA A 307 -8.10 -19.24 -26.76
N PRO A 308 -7.74 -19.65 -25.53
CA PRO A 308 -6.70 -18.98 -24.75
C PRO A 308 -5.35 -19.10 -25.46
N SER A 309 -4.87 -18.00 -26.02
CA SER A 309 -3.60 -17.91 -26.71
C SER A 309 -2.46 -17.56 -25.73
N HIS A 310 -1.27 -18.04 -26.07
CA HIS A 310 -0.01 -18.00 -25.32
C HIS A 310 0.52 -16.58 -24.98
N HIS A 311 -0.19 -15.77 -24.20
CA HIS A 311 0.27 -14.43 -23.78
C HIS A 311 1.33 -14.44 -22.66
N ALA A 312 1.41 -15.52 -21.87
CA ALA A 312 2.38 -15.62 -20.78
C ALA A 312 3.85 -15.60 -21.25
N SER A 313 4.14 -15.87 -22.54
CA SER A 313 5.52 -15.92 -23.04
C SER A 313 6.04 -14.60 -23.63
N ALA A 314 5.18 -13.63 -23.96
CA ALA A 314 5.61 -12.43 -24.70
C ALA A 314 6.39 -11.44 -23.81
N HIS A 315 6.02 -11.33 -22.53
CA HIS A 315 6.64 -10.39 -21.59
C HIS A 315 7.77 -11.01 -20.77
N GLU A 316 8.08 -12.29 -20.95
CA GLU A 316 9.07 -12.97 -20.10
C GLU A 316 10.47 -12.34 -20.16
N PRO A 317 10.97 -11.85 -21.32
CA PRO A 317 12.22 -11.07 -21.35
C PRO A 317 12.14 -9.75 -20.58
N ALA A 318 11.02 -9.03 -20.66
CA ALA A 318 10.81 -7.78 -19.91
C ALA A 318 10.74 -8.05 -18.41
N ARG A 319 10.00 -9.09 -18.00
CA ARG A 319 9.92 -9.59 -16.63
C ARG A 319 11.28 -9.96 -16.07
N GLN A 320 12.10 -10.67 -16.85
CA GLN A 320 13.46 -11.03 -16.46
C GLN A 320 14.35 -9.79 -16.23
N ARG A 321 14.30 -8.79 -17.12
CA ARG A 321 15.06 -7.54 -16.97
C ARG A 321 14.61 -6.75 -15.74
N LEU A 322 13.29 -6.62 -15.54
CA LEU A 322 12.73 -5.96 -14.36
C LEU A 322 13.13 -6.69 -13.06
N ALA A 323 13.11 -8.01 -13.07
CA ALA A 323 13.49 -8.82 -11.90
C ALA A 323 14.93 -8.54 -11.48
N LEU A 324 15.86 -8.47 -12.44
CA LEU A 324 17.27 -8.19 -12.17
C LEU A 324 17.48 -6.79 -11.58
N THR A 325 16.82 -5.76 -12.14
CA THR A 325 16.98 -4.38 -11.66
C THR A 325 16.33 -4.17 -10.30
N GLN A 326 15.15 -4.74 -10.05
CA GLN A 326 14.49 -4.73 -8.73
C GLN A 326 15.30 -5.49 -7.68
N ALA A 327 15.85 -6.66 -8.02
CA ALA A 327 16.68 -7.43 -7.09
C ALA A 327 17.97 -6.68 -6.73
N ALA A 328 18.63 -6.05 -7.70
CA ALA A 328 19.83 -5.26 -7.46
C ALA A 328 19.55 -4.05 -6.54
N LEU A 329 18.47 -3.29 -6.81
CA LEU A 329 18.06 -2.17 -5.97
C LEU A 329 17.70 -2.65 -4.55
N LEU A 330 16.85 -3.66 -4.43
CA LEU A 330 16.39 -4.14 -3.12
C LEU A 330 17.56 -4.67 -2.30
N SER A 331 18.47 -5.43 -2.91
CA SER A 331 19.68 -5.90 -2.26
C SER A 331 20.55 -4.76 -1.73
N ALA A 332 20.69 -3.66 -2.46
CA ALA A 332 21.44 -2.51 -1.98
C ALA A 332 20.75 -1.84 -0.78
N LEU A 333 19.41 -1.80 -0.78
CA LEU A 333 18.62 -1.20 0.30
C LEU A 333 18.61 -2.02 1.59
N VAL A 334 18.55 -3.35 1.50
CA VAL A 334 18.28 -4.21 2.69
C VAL A 334 19.40 -5.21 3.02
N ALA A 335 20.34 -5.45 2.10
CA ALA A 335 21.43 -6.41 2.28
C ALA A 335 22.82 -5.76 2.22
N GLY A 336 22.91 -4.44 2.04
CA GLY A 336 24.18 -3.71 2.05
C GLY A 336 25.07 -3.98 0.84
N THR A 337 24.51 -4.48 -0.27
CA THR A 337 25.27 -4.61 -1.52
C THR A 337 25.54 -3.24 -2.16
N PRO A 338 26.52 -3.13 -3.07
CA PRO A 338 26.80 -1.86 -3.75
C PRO A 338 25.55 -1.27 -4.42
N VAL A 339 25.45 0.07 -4.39
CA VAL A 339 24.41 0.82 -5.09
C VAL A 339 24.52 0.57 -6.60
N PRO A 340 23.41 0.17 -7.27
CA PRO A 340 23.40 -0.01 -8.72
C PRO A 340 23.72 1.30 -9.46
N GLU A 341 24.23 1.17 -10.69
CA GLU A 341 24.56 2.31 -11.54
C GLU A 341 23.34 3.22 -11.81
N GLY A 342 23.58 4.52 -11.91
CA GLY A 342 22.55 5.53 -12.19
C GLY A 342 21.74 6.02 -10.99
N PHE A 343 21.81 5.35 -9.84
CA PHE A 343 21.13 5.81 -8.63
C PHE A 343 21.95 6.81 -7.81
N ASP A 344 21.24 7.76 -7.18
CA ASP A 344 21.80 8.63 -6.15
C ASP A 344 22.09 7.82 -4.87
N ARG A 345 23.39 7.70 -4.54
CA ARG A 345 23.88 6.96 -3.38
C ARG A 345 23.42 7.57 -2.05
N VAL A 346 23.30 8.89 -1.97
CA VAL A 346 22.87 9.60 -0.76
C VAL A 346 21.40 9.31 -0.51
N ARG A 347 20.55 9.49 -1.53
CA ARG A 347 19.10 9.20 -1.44
C ARG A 347 18.83 7.73 -1.11
N LEU A 348 19.56 6.79 -1.72
CA LEU A 348 19.46 5.37 -1.36
C LEU A 348 19.87 5.10 0.08
N GLY A 349 20.92 5.76 0.58
CA GLY A 349 21.31 5.67 1.98
C GLY A 349 20.22 6.17 2.93
N VAL A 350 19.50 7.24 2.57
CA VAL A 350 18.34 7.73 3.33
C VAL A 350 17.20 6.70 3.30
N GLN A 351 16.86 6.17 2.12
CA GLN A 351 15.81 5.15 1.97
C GLN A 351 16.12 3.89 2.78
N ALA A 352 17.36 3.37 2.72
CA ALA A 352 17.78 2.20 3.49
C ALA A 352 17.63 2.40 5.00
N ARG A 353 18.01 3.58 5.51
CA ARG A 353 17.81 3.93 6.93
C ARG A 353 16.34 4.05 7.30
N ALA A 354 15.52 4.64 6.43
CA ALA A 354 14.08 4.76 6.64
C ALA A 354 13.41 3.37 6.71
N LEU A 355 13.75 2.45 5.80
CA LEU A 355 13.29 1.06 5.82
C LEU A 355 13.70 0.34 7.11
N ALA A 356 14.96 0.47 7.52
CA ALA A 356 15.43 -0.14 8.77
C ALA A 356 14.70 0.43 10.01
N GLY A 357 14.41 1.74 10.02
CA GLY A 357 13.61 2.39 11.05
C GLY A 357 12.19 1.85 11.11
N LYS A 358 11.47 1.86 9.97
CA LYS A 358 10.12 1.30 9.85
C LYS A 358 10.07 -0.16 10.30
N ARG A 359 11.04 -0.97 9.90
CA ARG A 359 11.17 -2.37 10.34
C ARG A 359 11.32 -2.49 11.85
N ALA A 360 12.11 -1.63 12.49
CA ALA A 360 12.26 -1.60 13.95
C ALA A 360 10.94 -1.24 14.65
N ASP A 361 10.18 -0.29 14.08
CA ASP A 361 8.90 0.17 14.61
C ASP A 361 7.83 -0.92 14.48
N VAL A 362 7.76 -1.61 13.34
CA VAL A 362 6.84 -2.75 13.16
C VAL A 362 7.22 -3.93 14.07
N VAL A 363 8.51 -4.25 14.20
CA VAL A 363 8.96 -5.29 15.15
C VAL A 363 8.58 -4.94 16.58
N ALA A 364 8.68 -3.67 16.98
CA ALA A 364 8.24 -3.24 18.30
C ALA A 364 6.73 -3.40 18.51
N LYS A 365 5.91 -3.24 17.46
CA LYS A 365 4.46 -3.48 17.53
C LYS A 365 4.12 -4.98 17.64
N VAL A 366 4.80 -5.85 16.88
CA VAL A 366 4.50 -7.30 16.90
C VAL A 366 5.17 -8.06 18.05
N ALA A 367 6.21 -7.49 18.65
CA ALA A 367 6.97 -8.03 19.78
C ALA A 367 7.26 -6.91 20.80
N PRO A 368 6.23 -6.39 21.49
CA PRO A 368 6.34 -5.22 22.36
C PRO A 368 7.24 -5.46 23.59
N GLU A 369 7.52 -6.72 23.93
CA GLU A 369 8.43 -7.05 25.02
C GLU A 369 9.89 -6.78 24.66
N LEU A 370 10.28 -6.79 23.37
CA LEU A 370 11.67 -6.58 22.96
C LEU A 370 12.18 -5.16 23.31
N PRO A 371 11.45 -4.07 23.00
CA PRO A 371 11.80 -2.74 23.50
C PRO A 371 11.86 -2.64 25.04
N VAL A 372 11.03 -3.39 25.77
CA VAL A 372 11.03 -3.39 27.24
C VAL A 372 12.28 -4.07 27.79
N ILE A 373 12.62 -5.26 27.27
CA ILE A 373 13.79 -6.04 27.69
C ILE A 373 15.10 -5.33 27.35
N LEU A 374 15.18 -4.74 26.16
CA LEU A 374 16.41 -4.11 25.66
C LEU A 374 16.51 -2.62 26.02
N GLY A 375 15.42 -2.02 26.49
CA GLY A 375 15.34 -0.62 26.88
C GLY A 375 15.84 0.33 25.78
N PRO A 376 16.58 1.39 26.14
CA PRO A 376 17.14 2.35 25.17
C PRO A 376 18.07 1.72 24.12
N ALA A 377 18.60 0.51 24.37
CA ALA A 377 19.47 -0.17 23.43
C ALA A 377 18.71 -0.85 22.27
N TYR A 378 17.38 -0.99 22.35
CA TYR A 378 16.58 -1.67 21.31
C TYR A 378 16.81 -1.07 19.92
N ARG A 379 16.47 0.21 19.73
CA ARG A 379 16.52 0.88 18.43
C ARG A 379 17.91 0.86 17.79
N PRO A 380 18.99 1.34 18.44
CA PRO A 380 20.32 1.33 17.81
C PRO A 380 20.81 -0.10 17.51
N THR A 381 20.45 -1.08 18.34
CA THR A 381 20.85 -2.48 18.14
C THR A 381 20.09 -3.12 16.99
N PHE A 382 18.78 -2.85 16.87
CA PHE A 382 17.97 -3.34 15.77
C PHE A 382 18.42 -2.74 14.44
N LEU A 383 18.68 -1.43 14.39
CA LEU A 383 19.17 -0.77 13.17
C LEU A 383 20.50 -1.38 12.69
N ALA A 384 21.43 -1.68 13.58
CA ALA A 384 22.69 -2.35 13.25
C ALA A 384 22.47 -3.78 12.74
N TYR A 385 21.51 -4.51 13.31
CA TYR A 385 21.12 -5.84 12.84
C TYR A 385 20.51 -5.78 11.44
N ALA A 386 19.52 -4.90 11.23
CA ALA A 386 18.73 -4.84 10.00
C ALA A 386 19.57 -4.54 8.75
N GLN A 387 20.66 -3.79 8.89
CA GLN A 387 21.57 -3.44 7.79
C GLN A 387 22.26 -4.65 7.14
N ARG A 388 22.40 -5.77 7.85
CA ARG A 388 23.13 -6.96 7.38
C ARG A 388 22.28 -8.23 7.33
N HIS A 389 21.03 -8.13 7.75
CA HIS A 389 20.13 -9.28 7.88
C HIS A 389 18.79 -8.93 7.22
N PRO A 390 18.67 -9.15 5.90
CA PRO A 390 17.40 -8.98 5.20
C PRO A 390 16.28 -9.78 5.84
N MET A 391 15.05 -9.26 5.78
CA MET A 391 13.87 -9.97 6.27
C MET A 391 13.51 -11.10 5.29
N THR A 392 13.25 -12.32 5.81
CA THR A 392 12.99 -13.51 4.99
C THR A 392 11.68 -14.24 5.29
N GLY A 393 10.98 -13.88 6.39
CA GLY A 393 9.78 -14.59 6.87
C GLY A 393 8.76 -13.71 7.59
N GLY A 394 8.73 -12.41 7.27
CA GLY A 394 7.87 -11.42 7.91
C GLY A 394 8.33 -11.01 9.32
N TYR A 395 7.62 -10.04 9.91
CA TYR A 395 8.07 -9.34 11.12
C TYR A 395 8.16 -10.19 12.38
N ARG A 396 7.27 -11.17 12.58
CA ARG A 396 7.36 -12.08 13.74
C ARG A 396 8.58 -12.98 13.68
N ARG A 397 8.90 -13.49 12.50
CA ARG A 397 10.11 -14.29 12.29
C ARG A 397 11.34 -13.42 12.50
N ASP A 398 11.30 -12.20 11.98
CA ASP A 398 12.40 -11.27 12.12
C ASP A 398 12.69 -10.86 13.56
N ALA A 399 11.64 -10.68 14.38
CA ALA A 399 11.80 -10.46 15.82
C ALA A 399 12.53 -11.64 16.50
N LEU A 400 12.25 -12.88 16.09
CA LEU A 400 12.91 -14.08 16.60
C LEU A 400 14.37 -14.15 16.14
N ASP A 401 14.65 -13.91 14.86
CA ASP A 401 16.01 -13.94 14.30
C ASP A 401 16.88 -12.83 14.91
N PHE A 402 16.31 -11.65 15.16
CA PHE A 402 16.97 -10.57 15.89
C PHE A 402 17.35 -10.97 17.32
N ALA A 403 16.40 -11.52 18.08
CA ALA A 403 16.64 -11.97 19.44
C ALA A 403 17.67 -13.11 19.51
N GLU A 404 17.58 -14.07 18.58
CA GLU A 404 18.56 -15.16 18.44
C GLU A 404 19.97 -14.62 18.23
N ARG A 405 20.11 -13.67 17.30
CA ARG A 405 21.40 -13.06 16.99
C ARG A 405 22.01 -12.37 18.20
N LEU A 406 21.22 -11.62 18.96
CA LEU A 406 21.70 -10.97 20.18
C LEU A 406 22.19 -11.99 21.22
N LEU A 407 21.44 -13.08 21.40
CA LEU A 407 21.83 -14.15 22.33
C LEU A 407 23.13 -14.84 21.90
N LEU A 408 23.32 -15.07 20.59
CA LEU A 408 24.56 -15.62 20.03
C LEU A 408 25.76 -14.68 20.21
N ASP A 409 25.52 -13.37 20.12
CA ASP A 409 26.53 -12.33 20.35
C ASP A 409 26.79 -12.05 21.85
N GLY A 410 26.14 -12.79 22.76
CA GLY A 410 26.25 -12.59 24.21
C GLY A 410 25.60 -11.31 24.72
N ARG A 411 24.72 -10.68 23.92
CA ARG A 411 23.99 -9.44 24.22
C ARG A 411 22.56 -9.73 24.71
N PRO A 412 21.95 -8.79 25.46
CA PRO A 412 22.56 -7.65 26.13
C PRO A 412 23.59 -8.09 27.20
N GLN A 413 24.51 -7.20 27.59
CA GLN A 413 25.55 -7.52 28.57
C GLN A 413 24.99 -7.71 29.98
N GLU A 414 23.89 -7.03 30.29
CA GLU A 414 23.18 -7.18 31.55
C GLU A 414 22.58 -8.58 31.68
N ALA A 415 23.01 -9.31 32.72
CA ALA A 415 22.62 -10.70 32.92
C ALA A 415 21.11 -10.91 33.06
N ARG A 416 20.40 -9.94 33.66
CA ARG A 416 18.93 -9.98 33.81
C ARG A 416 18.25 -9.87 32.45
N ALA A 417 18.50 -8.80 31.70
CA ALA A 417 17.91 -8.60 30.38
C ALA A 417 18.24 -9.75 29.42
N ARG A 418 19.45 -10.32 29.50
CA ARG A 418 19.84 -11.49 28.68
C ARG A 418 19.07 -12.75 29.05
N ARG A 419 18.75 -12.96 30.34
CA ARG A 419 17.90 -14.07 30.78
C ARG A 419 16.46 -13.88 30.28
N GLU A 420 15.90 -12.69 30.46
CA GLU A 420 14.55 -12.34 29.99
C GLU A 420 14.42 -12.49 28.47
N LEU A 421 15.42 -12.04 27.69
CA LEU A 421 15.46 -12.23 26.23
C LEU A 421 15.51 -13.71 25.85
N ARG A 422 16.31 -14.53 26.56
CA ARG A 422 16.41 -15.97 26.32
C ARG A 422 15.08 -16.68 26.60
N GLU A 423 14.41 -16.33 27.69
CA GLU A 423 13.09 -16.86 28.03
C GLU A 423 12.05 -16.48 26.96
N TRP A 424 12.00 -15.20 26.57
CA TRP A 424 11.14 -14.71 25.50
C TRP A 424 11.35 -15.47 24.18
N TRP A 425 12.61 -15.70 23.81
CA TRP A 425 12.96 -16.42 22.58
C TRP A 425 12.60 -17.90 22.66
N LEU A 426 12.87 -18.59 23.77
CA LEU A 426 12.54 -20.01 23.94
C LEU A 426 11.03 -20.26 23.89
N ASP A 427 10.23 -19.36 24.48
CA ASP A 427 8.77 -19.43 24.48
C ASP A 427 8.18 -19.38 23.05
N ARG A 428 8.80 -18.62 22.16
CA ARG A 428 8.29 -18.34 20.80
C ARG A 428 9.00 -19.08 19.67
N SER A 429 10.21 -19.59 19.90
CA SER A 429 10.99 -20.39 18.93
C SER A 429 10.56 -21.86 18.87
N GLY A 430 9.75 -22.30 19.84
CA GLY A 430 9.19 -23.65 19.86
C GLY A 430 8.41 -24.00 18.59
N SER A 431 8.39 -25.28 18.24
CA SER A 431 7.59 -25.75 17.10
C SER A 431 6.12 -25.42 17.29
N ALA A 432 5.45 -24.94 16.24
CA ALA A 432 4.00 -24.76 16.22
C ALA A 432 3.30 -26.00 16.82
N PRO A 433 2.27 -25.85 17.67
CA PRO A 433 1.57 -26.98 18.22
C PRO A 433 1.11 -27.87 17.07
N ARG A 434 1.59 -29.12 17.02
CA ARG A 434 1.16 -30.10 16.03
C ARG A 434 -0.37 -30.10 16.02
N PRO A 435 -1.04 -30.00 14.86
CA PRO A 435 -2.49 -30.10 14.80
C PRO A 435 -2.88 -31.39 15.53
N ARG A 436 -3.71 -31.27 16.57
CA ARG A 436 -4.28 -32.41 17.30
C ARG A 436 -5.28 -33.13 16.39
N SER A 437 -4.78 -33.80 15.36
CA SER A 437 -5.47 -34.87 14.63
C SER A 437 -4.37 -35.74 14.01
N ARG A 438 -4.08 -36.93 14.54
CA ARG A 438 -4.74 -38.19 14.12
C ARG A 438 -4.55 -39.34 15.12
N MET A 439 -4.17 -39.08 16.38
CA MET A 439 -4.09 -40.13 17.43
C MET A 439 -5.32 -40.21 18.35
N ALA A 440 -6.36 -39.40 18.13
CA ALA A 440 -7.61 -39.51 18.87
C ALA A 440 -8.68 -40.41 18.20
N ARG A 441 -8.46 -40.88 16.95
CA ARG A 441 -9.35 -41.85 16.28
C ARG A 441 -8.99 -43.32 16.50
N ALA A 442 -7.82 -43.63 17.07
CA ALA A 442 -7.43 -45.00 17.37
C ALA A 442 -7.93 -45.50 18.75
N ARG A 443 -8.48 -44.62 19.61
CA ARG A 443 -8.98 -44.98 20.96
C ARG A 443 -10.49 -45.20 21.07
N ARG A 444 -11.26 -45.11 19.98
CA ARG A 444 -12.70 -45.44 19.96
C ARG A 444 -13.06 -46.75 19.23
N VAL A 445 -12.08 -47.50 18.72
CA VAL A 445 -12.31 -48.81 18.08
C VAL A 445 -11.90 -50.00 18.98
N LEU A 446 -11.31 -49.74 20.16
CA LEU A 446 -10.89 -50.78 21.11
C LEU A 446 -11.74 -50.87 22.39
N LEU A 447 -12.92 -50.24 22.43
CA LEU A 447 -13.89 -50.33 23.53
C LEU A 447 -15.30 -50.77 23.06
N ARG A 448 -15.36 -51.48 21.93
CA ARG A 448 -16.53 -52.29 21.54
C ARG A 448 -16.06 -53.70 21.20
N ARG A 449 -15.76 -54.49 22.22
CA ARG A 449 -15.93 -55.94 22.24
C ARG A 449 -16.38 -56.34 23.63
#